data_AF-A0A944YW29-F1
#
_entry.id   AF-A0A944YW29-F1
#
_cell.length_a   1.000
_cell.length_b   1.000
_cell.length_c   1.000
_cell.angle_alpha   90.00
_cell.angle_beta   90.00
_cell.angle_gamma   90.00
#
_symmetry.space_group_name_H-M   'P 1'
#
loop_
_entity.id
_entity.type
_entity.pdbx_description
1 polymer ?
#
loop_
_entity_poly.entity_id
_entity_poly.type
_entity_poly.pdbx_seq_one_letter_code
_entity_poly.pdbx_strand_id
1 'polypeptide(L)'
;IYGMSAFGLGRQLGIDRGQAQEYIDRYFQRYPGVRAFMDATREQVREQRYVETVFGRRLFLADISSSNHVRRQAAERAAINAPMQGTAADLIKLAMLAVDDWLREDDCGARMIMQVHDELVLEVPKSEVQRVSDAVVRLMSSVADLAVELKVDVGSGANWAQAHS
;
A
#
# COMPACT_ATOMS: atom_id res chain seq x y z
N ILE A 1 -13.21 3.70 0.74
CA ILE A 1 -13.84 3.66 2.09
C ILE A 1 -12.99 4.43 3.11
N TYR A 2 -11.68 4.16 3.18
CA TYR A 2 -10.76 4.83 4.12
C TYR A 2 -10.78 6.36 3.97
N GLY A 3 -11.38 7.04 4.96
CA GLY A 3 -11.53 8.50 4.99
C GLY A 3 -12.57 9.09 4.03
N MET A 4 -13.36 8.27 3.33
CA MET A 4 -14.41 8.71 2.42
C MET A 4 -15.72 8.94 3.19
N SER A 5 -16.38 10.09 2.97
CA SER A 5 -17.69 10.36 3.57
C SER A 5 -18.80 9.55 2.88
N ALA A 6 -19.93 9.36 3.55
CA ALA A 6 -21.13 8.75 2.95
C ALA A 6 -21.57 9.46 1.66
N PHE A 7 -21.38 10.78 1.58
CA PHE A 7 -21.61 11.55 0.36
C PHE A 7 -20.67 11.13 -0.78
N GLY A 8 -19.36 11.00 -0.50
CA GLY A 8 -18.38 10.56 -1.49
C GLY A 8 -18.65 9.13 -1.97
N LEU A 9 -19.00 8.24 -1.05
CA LEU A 9 -19.34 6.86 -1.37
C LEU A 9 -20.62 6.76 -2.20
N GLY A 10 -21.67 7.51 -1.83
CA GLY A 10 -22.93 7.55 -2.57
C GLY A 10 -22.73 8.00 -4.01
N ARG A 11 -21.90 9.03 -4.24
CA ARG A 11 -21.57 9.50 -5.59
C ARG A 11 -20.82 8.45 -6.42
N GLN A 12 -19.88 7.72 -5.82
CA GLN A 12 -19.09 6.71 -6.54
C GLN A 12 -19.92 5.47 -6.90
N LEU A 13 -20.87 5.09 -6.03
CA LEU A 13 -21.73 3.93 -6.23
C LEU A 13 -23.05 4.25 -6.96
N GLY A 14 -23.37 5.53 -7.16
CA GLY A 14 -24.65 5.94 -7.75
C GLY A 14 -25.85 5.66 -6.83
N ILE A 15 -25.67 5.69 -5.52
CA ILE A 15 -26.71 5.41 -4.51
C ILE A 15 -26.98 6.64 -3.63
N ASP A 16 -28.15 6.66 -2.98
CA ASP A 16 -28.49 7.73 -2.04
C ASP A 16 -27.54 7.76 -0.83
N ARG A 17 -27.39 8.95 -0.23
CA ARG A 17 -26.56 9.16 0.96
C ARG A 17 -26.95 8.26 2.13
N GLY A 18 -28.26 8.04 2.35
CA GLY A 18 -28.74 7.16 3.43
C GLY A 18 -28.26 5.73 3.25
N GLN A 19 -28.41 5.20 2.03
CA GLN A 19 -27.94 3.85 1.69
C GLN A 19 -26.42 3.75 1.83
N ALA A 20 -25.66 4.75 1.36
CA ALA A 20 -24.22 4.79 1.52
C ALA A 20 -23.78 4.78 2.99
N GLN A 21 -24.51 5.50 3.86
CA GLN A 21 -24.26 5.50 5.30
C GLN A 21 -24.53 4.12 5.92
N GLU A 22 -25.66 3.46 5.58
CA GLU A 22 -25.96 2.10 6.03
C GLU A 22 -24.89 1.09 5.58
N TYR A 23 -24.34 1.23 4.38
CA TYR A 23 -23.22 0.42 3.92
C TYR A 23 -21.96 0.63 4.77
N ILE A 24 -21.61 1.88 5.06
CA ILE A 24 -20.46 2.22 5.90
C ILE A 24 -20.64 1.65 7.31
N ASP A 25 -21.83 1.78 7.89
CA ASP A 25 -22.11 1.30 9.24
C ASP A 25 -22.07 -0.22 9.32
N ARG A 26 -22.67 -0.93 8.35
CA ARG A 26 -22.56 -2.40 8.25
C ARG A 26 -21.12 -2.86 8.06
N TYR A 27 -20.33 -2.15 7.23
CA TYR A 27 -18.92 -2.46 7.04
C TYR A 27 -18.14 -2.39 8.37
N PHE A 28 -18.34 -1.32 9.15
CA PHE A 28 -17.65 -1.17 10.43
C PHE A 28 -18.19 -2.08 11.54
N GLN A 29 -19.46 -2.50 11.48
CA GLN A 29 -19.97 -3.55 12.37
C GLN A 29 -19.29 -4.90 12.08
N ARG A 30 -19.06 -5.21 10.81
CA ARG A 30 -18.37 -6.44 10.38
C ARG A 30 -16.87 -6.40 10.65
N TYR A 31 -16.25 -5.22 10.50
CA TYR A 31 -14.81 -5.00 10.65
C TYR A 31 -14.51 -3.91 11.70
N PRO A 32 -14.79 -4.18 12.99
CA PRO A 32 -14.65 -3.18 14.06
C PRO A 32 -13.21 -2.68 14.24
N GLY A 33 -12.21 -3.53 13.98
CA GLY A 33 -10.80 -3.16 14.05
C GLY A 33 -10.42 -2.03 13.09
N VAL A 34 -11.07 -1.92 11.92
CA VAL A 34 -10.81 -0.83 10.97
C VAL A 34 -11.29 0.50 11.54
N ARG A 35 -12.47 0.52 12.19
CA ARG A 35 -12.97 1.73 12.86
C ARG A 35 -12.04 2.14 14.01
N ALA A 36 -11.68 1.18 14.86
CA ALA A 36 -10.78 1.41 15.98
C ALA A 36 -9.43 2.00 15.53
N PHE A 37 -8.84 1.44 14.46
CA PHE A 37 -7.62 1.98 13.85
C PHE A 37 -7.80 3.43 13.37
N MET A 38 -8.89 3.72 12.64
CA MET A 38 -9.13 5.07 12.11
C MET A 38 -9.31 6.11 13.23
N ASP A 39 -10.02 5.77 14.30
CA ASP A 39 -10.27 6.67 15.42
C ASP A 39 -9.01 6.88 16.26
N ALA A 40 -8.25 5.81 16.57
CA ALA A 40 -6.96 5.91 17.26
C ALA A 40 -5.95 6.74 16.46
N THR A 41 -5.87 6.57 15.14
CA THR A 41 -4.97 7.35 14.28
C THR A 41 -5.31 8.84 14.32
N ARG A 42 -6.60 9.20 14.34
CA ARG A 42 -7.06 10.59 14.44
C ARG A 42 -6.71 11.22 15.78
N GLU A 43 -6.80 10.45 16.85
CA GLU A 43 -6.43 10.90 18.19
C GLU A 43 -4.92 11.14 18.28
N GLN A 44 -4.12 10.14 17.87
CA GLN A 44 -2.66 10.22 17.85
C GLN A 44 -2.15 11.44 17.05
N VAL A 45 -2.67 11.66 15.84
CA VAL A 45 -2.18 12.75 14.98
C VAL A 45 -2.57 14.14 15.52
N ARG A 46 -3.64 14.27 16.30
CA ARG A 46 -4.02 15.55 16.93
C ARG A 46 -3.01 15.97 17.99
N GLU A 47 -2.45 15.01 18.71
CA GLU A 47 -1.45 15.26 19.75
C GLU A 47 -0.05 15.42 19.15
N GLN A 48 0.38 14.44 18.33
CA GLN A 48 1.77 14.33 17.85
C GLN A 48 2.03 15.10 16.55
N ARG A 49 0.97 15.42 15.78
CA ARG A 49 1.02 16.11 14.48
C ARG A 49 1.79 15.38 13.38
N TYR A 50 2.03 14.09 13.56
CA TYR A 50 2.54 13.22 12.51
C TYR A 50 1.91 11.83 12.62
N VAL A 51 2.07 11.05 11.56
CA VAL A 51 1.79 9.61 11.53
C VAL A 51 3.01 8.85 11.02
N GLU A 52 3.12 7.58 11.37
CA GLU A 52 4.26 6.72 11.03
C GLU A 52 3.83 5.52 10.18
N THR A 53 4.73 5.06 9.32
CA THR A 53 4.65 3.73 8.72
C THR A 53 5.05 2.66 9.74
N VAL A 54 4.81 1.39 9.43
CA VAL A 54 5.27 0.26 10.28
C VAL A 54 6.79 0.28 10.49
N PHE A 55 7.54 0.85 9.54
CA PHE A 55 9.00 0.99 9.58
C PHE A 55 9.47 2.33 10.16
N GLY A 56 8.58 3.13 10.74
CA GLY A 56 8.91 4.38 11.44
C GLY A 56 9.10 5.61 10.56
N ARG A 57 8.79 5.55 9.25
CA ARG A 57 8.82 6.75 8.40
C ARG A 57 7.68 7.69 8.75
N ARG A 58 7.98 8.95 9.03
CA ARG A 58 7.02 9.98 9.45
C ARG A 58 6.45 10.79 8.29
N LEU A 59 5.16 11.10 8.37
CA LEU A 59 4.52 12.20 7.64
C LEU A 59 3.98 13.23 8.64
N PHE A 60 4.55 14.43 8.61
CA PHE A 60 4.08 15.56 9.42
C PHE A 60 2.86 16.23 8.78
N LEU A 61 1.84 16.51 9.60
CA LEU A 61 0.53 16.99 9.17
C LEU A 61 0.21 18.32 9.87
N ALA A 62 0.85 19.40 9.42
CA ALA A 62 0.73 20.73 10.03
C ALA A 62 -0.73 21.24 10.06
N ASP A 63 -1.54 20.88 9.07
CA ASP A 63 -2.93 21.31 8.96
C ASP A 63 -3.90 20.58 9.90
N ILE A 64 -3.44 19.61 10.71
CA ILE A 64 -4.31 18.90 11.65
C ILE A 64 -4.92 19.81 12.72
N SER A 65 -4.21 20.89 13.08
CA SER A 65 -4.68 21.92 14.01
C SER A 65 -5.28 23.14 13.30
N SER A 66 -5.51 23.07 11.99
CA SER A 66 -6.05 24.19 11.22
C SER A 66 -7.47 24.54 11.68
N SER A 67 -7.75 25.85 11.83
CA SER A 67 -9.11 26.36 12.02
C SER A 67 -9.96 26.20 10.77
N ASN A 68 -9.34 26.08 9.59
CA ASN A 68 -10.02 25.79 8.34
C ASN A 68 -10.45 24.31 8.30
N HIS A 69 -11.77 24.08 8.38
CA HIS A 69 -12.35 22.75 8.41
C HIS A 69 -11.96 21.89 7.21
N VAL A 70 -11.87 22.46 6.00
CA VAL A 70 -11.52 21.72 4.78
C VAL A 70 -10.08 21.23 4.84
N ARG A 71 -9.14 22.08 5.28
CA ARG A 71 -7.72 21.70 5.44
C ARG A 71 -7.56 20.63 6.52
N ARG A 72 -8.21 20.82 7.67
CA ARG A 72 -8.18 19.83 8.76
C ARG A 72 -8.72 18.48 8.32
N GLN A 73 -9.84 18.44 7.61
CA GLN A 73 -10.42 17.19 7.09
C GLN A 73 -9.52 16.53 6.04
N ALA A 74 -8.81 17.31 5.21
CA ALA A 74 -7.82 16.76 4.30
C ALA A 74 -6.63 16.13 5.05
N ALA A 75 -6.14 16.80 6.11
CA ALA A 75 -5.08 16.27 6.98
C ALA A 75 -5.51 14.99 7.72
N GLU A 76 -6.74 14.93 8.24
CA GLU A 76 -7.29 13.71 8.87
C GLU A 76 -7.38 12.54 7.88
N ARG A 77 -7.74 12.80 6.62
CA ARG A 77 -7.74 11.76 5.56
C ARG A 77 -6.32 11.30 5.22
N ALA A 78 -5.39 12.24 5.13
CA ALA A 78 -3.98 11.92 4.91
C ALA A 78 -3.39 11.11 6.07
N ALA A 79 -3.74 11.43 7.32
CA ALA A 79 -3.32 10.70 8.51
C ALA A 79 -3.70 9.21 8.46
N ILE A 80 -4.91 8.90 7.97
CA ILE A 80 -5.38 7.53 7.87
C ILE A 80 -4.69 6.79 6.72
N ASN A 81 -4.49 7.45 5.57
CA ASN A 81 -3.97 6.80 4.37
C ASN A 81 -2.44 6.65 4.38
N ALA A 82 -1.71 7.61 4.96
CA ALA A 82 -0.27 7.67 4.90
C ALA A 82 0.44 6.47 5.55
N PRO A 83 0.01 5.93 6.70
CA PRO A 83 0.58 4.70 7.26
C PRO A 83 0.47 3.52 6.29
N MET A 84 -0.69 3.33 5.65
CA MET A 84 -0.91 2.21 4.72
C MET A 84 -0.09 2.37 3.44
N GLN A 85 -0.23 3.50 2.74
CA GLN A 85 0.48 3.76 1.49
C GLN A 85 1.99 3.85 1.72
N GLY A 86 2.38 4.47 2.83
CA GLY A 86 3.78 4.57 3.22
C GLY A 86 4.37 3.19 3.51
N THR A 87 3.68 2.35 4.28
CA THR A 87 4.18 0.99 4.56
C THR A 87 4.34 0.18 3.27
N ALA A 88 3.39 0.28 2.33
CA ALA A 88 3.54 -0.35 1.01
C ALA A 88 4.77 0.17 0.25
N ALA A 89 5.00 1.49 0.28
CA ALA A 89 6.19 2.10 -0.32
C ALA A 89 7.51 1.73 0.39
N ASP A 90 7.47 1.36 1.67
CA ASP A 90 8.64 0.83 2.39
C ASP A 90 8.91 -0.61 1.98
N LEU A 91 7.86 -1.45 1.95
CA LEU A 91 7.94 -2.85 1.54
C LEU A 91 8.50 -3.00 0.12
N ILE A 92 7.99 -2.23 -0.85
CA ILE A 92 8.49 -2.34 -2.23
C ILE A 92 9.97 -1.93 -2.33
N LYS A 93 10.43 -0.97 -1.53
CA LYS A 93 11.84 -0.58 -1.51
C LYS A 93 12.73 -1.66 -0.88
N LEU A 94 12.27 -2.29 0.20
CA LEU A 94 12.97 -3.43 0.79
C LEU A 94 13.04 -4.60 -0.20
N ALA A 95 11.95 -4.87 -0.91
CA ALA A 95 11.88 -5.86 -1.98
C ALA A 95 12.85 -5.55 -3.12
N MET A 96 12.93 -4.28 -3.56
CA MET A 96 13.89 -3.85 -4.57
C MET A 96 15.33 -4.13 -4.15
N LEU A 97 15.70 -3.80 -2.90
CA LEU A 97 17.04 -4.07 -2.38
C LEU A 97 17.34 -5.57 -2.33
N ALA A 98 16.42 -6.37 -1.79
CA ALA A 98 16.60 -7.82 -1.68
C ALA A 98 16.76 -8.50 -3.05
N VAL A 99 15.96 -8.10 -4.04
CA VAL A 99 16.06 -8.63 -5.40
C VAL A 99 17.34 -8.17 -6.08
N ASP A 100 17.73 -6.90 -5.93
CA ASP A 100 18.95 -6.37 -6.54
C ASP A 100 20.22 -7.01 -5.94
N ASP A 101 20.26 -7.22 -4.62
CA ASP A 101 21.36 -7.94 -3.97
C ASP A 101 21.49 -9.37 -4.52
N TRP A 102 20.38 -10.10 -4.62
CA TRP A 102 20.39 -11.46 -5.17
C TRP A 102 20.81 -11.50 -6.65
N LEU A 103 20.31 -10.58 -7.47
CA LEU A 103 20.68 -10.49 -8.89
C LEU A 103 22.19 -10.22 -9.07
N ARG A 104 22.77 -9.38 -8.22
CA ARG A 104 24.21 -9.07 -8.23
C ARG A 104 25.08 -10.27 -7.83
N GLU A 105 24.61 -11.10 -6.91
CA GLU A 105 25.36 -12.28 -6.43
C GLU A 105 25.25 -13.48 -7.38
N ASP A 106 24.07 -13.70 -7.97
CA ASP A 106 23.76 -14.91 -8.75
C ASP A 106 24.28 -14.84 -10.20
N ASP A 107 24.50 -13.63 -10.74
CA ASP A 107 24.96 -13.37 -12.12
C ASP A 107 24.14 -14.10 -13.21
N CYS A 108 22.83 -14.26 -12.99
CA CYS A 108 21.92 -14.92 -13.94
C CYS A 108 21.64 -14.13 -15.23
N GLY A 109 22.21 -12.93 -15.39
CA GLY A 109 21.95 -12.05 -16.51
C GLY A 109 20.57 -11.37 -16.52
N ALA A 110 19.75 -11.58 -15.49
CA ALA A 110 18.49 -10.86 -15.31
C ALA A 110 18.72 -9.45 -14.76
N ARG A 111 17.81 -8.51 -15.07
CA ARG A 111 17.90 -7.10 -14.68
C ARG A 111 16.54 -6.57 -14.27
N MET A 112 16.49 -5.88 -13.13
CA MET A 112 15.33 -5.06 -12.77
C MET A 112 15.36 -3.77 -13.60
N ILE A 113 14.32 -3.53 -14.38
CA ILE A 113 14.26 -2.41 -15.34
C ILE A 113 13.26 -1.33 -14.93
N MET A 114 12.20 -1.67 -14.19
CA MET A 114 11.18 -0.72 -13.76
C MET A 114 10.57 -1.10 -12.42
N GLN A 115 10.04 -0.08 -11.74
CA GLN A 115 9.12 -0.22 -10.62
C GLN A 115 7.90 0.65 -10.91
N VAL A 116 6.69 0.08 -10.84
CA VAL A 116 5.43 0.79 -11.09
C VAL A 116 4.39 0.32 -10.08
N HIS A 117 3.80 1.24 -9.32
CA HIS A 117 2.87 0.92 -8.23
C HIS A 117 3.49 -0.06 -7.21
N ASP A 118 3.02 -1.30 -7.18
CA ASP A 118 3.45 -2.42 -6.35
C ASP A 118 4.19 -3.51 -7.15
N GLU A 119 4.49 -3.26 -8.42
CA GLU A 119 5.13 -4.18 -9.36
C GLU A 119 6.61 -3.87 -9.57
N LEU A 120 7.43 -4.93 -9.68
CA LEU A 120 8.80 -4.89 -10.19
C LEU A 120 8.85 -5.58 -11.56
N VAL A 121 9.42 -4.91 -12.55
CA VAL A 121 9.55 -5.45 -13.91
C VAL A 121 11.00 -5.82 -14.17
N LEU A 122 11.22 -7.06 -14.61
CA LEU A 122 12.54 -7.60 -14.90
C LEU A 122 12.65 -8.03 -16.37
N GLU A 123 13.82 -7.80 -16.96
CA GLU A 123 14.26 -8.51 -18.16
C GLU A 123 15.06 -9.74 -17.74
N VAL A 124 14.70 -10.90 -18.28
CA VAL A 124 15.25 -12.19 -17.84
C VAL A 124 15.64 -13.02 -19.07
N PRO A 125 16.84 -13.64 -19.10
CA PRO A 125 17.17 -14.61 -20.13
C PRO A 125 16.16 -15.76 -20.14
N LYS A 126 15.72 -16.19 -21.33
CA LYS A 126 14.64 -17.19 -21.47
C LYS A 126 14.90 -18.49 -20.71
N SER A 127 16.16 -18.91 -20.59
CA SER A 127 16.56 -20.11 -19.83
C SER A 127 16.41 -19.96 -18.32
N GLU A 128 16.38 -18.73 -17.80
CA GLU A 128 16.41 -18.42 -16.37
C GLU A 128 15.04 -18.02 -15.81
N VAL A 129 14.01 -17.89 -16.65
CA VAL A 129 12.68 -17.34 -16.27
C VAL A 129 12.12 -18.04 -15.03
N GLN A 130 12.05 -19.36 -15.00
CA GLN A 130 11.46 -20.09 -13.87
C GLN A 130 12.25 -19.83 -12.58
N ARG A 131 13.59 -19.93 -12.65
CA ARG A 131 14.47 -19.78 -11.49
C ARG A 131 14.42 -18.37 -10.91
N VAL A 132 14.46 -17.35 -11.78
CA VAL A 132 14.35 -15.94 -11.38
C VAL A 132 12.97 -15.65 -10.80
N SER A 133 11.89 -16.15 -11.41
CA SER A 133 10.54 -16.00 -10.88
C SER A 133 10.40 -16.56 -9.45
N ASP A 134 10.86 -17.79 -9.23
CA ASP A 134 10.80 -18.44 -7.91
C ASP A 134 11.64 -17.69 -6.86
N ALA A 135 12.79 -17.13 -7.28
CA ALA A 135 13.63 -16.31 -6.41
C ALA A 135 12.95 -14.97 -6.06
N VAL A 136 12.42 -14.26 -7.05
CA VAL A 136 11.75 -12.97 -6.86
C VAL A 136 10.52 -13.12 -5.98
N VAL A 137 9.66 -14.11 -6.21
CA VAL A 137 8.48 -14.38 -5.37
C VAL A 137 8.88 -14.60 -3.93
N ARG A 138 9.89 -15.46 -3.68
CA ARG A 138 10.39 -15.74 -2.33
C ARG A 138 10.94 -14.47 -1.66
N LEU A 139 11.79 -13.71 -2.36
CA LEU A 139 12.44 -12.52 -1.80
C LEU A 139 11.40 -11.44 -1.49
N MET A 140 10.54 -11.09 -2.46
CA MET A 140 9.52 -10.07 -2.29
C MET A 140 8.50 -10.41 -1.20
N SER A 141 8.16 -11.69 -1.04
CA SER A 141 7.20 -12.15 -0.01
C SER A 141 7.80 -12.21 1.40
N SER A 142 9.12 -12.12 1.56
CA SER A 142 9.82 -12.32 2.84
C SER A 142 10.52 -11.07 3.39
N VAL A 143 10.32 -9.91 2.76
CA VAL A 143 11.00 -8.65 3.17
C VAL A 143 10.52 -8.07 4.49
N ALA A 144 9.44 -8.59 5.06
CA ALA A 144 8.92 -8.14 6.34
C ALA A 144 8.17 -9.26 7.07
N ASP A 145 8.28 -9.27 8.40
CA ASP A 145 7.45 -10.10 9.26
C ASP A 145 6.16 -9.33 9.61
N LEU A 146 5.05 -9.78 9.02
CA LEU A 146 3.73 -9.18 9.17
C LEU A 146 2.76 -10.23 9.67
N ALA A 147 1.73 -9.79 10.41
CA ALA A 147 0.67 -10.68 10.89
C ALA A 147 -0.11 -11.40 9.77
N VAL A 148 0.01 -10.93 8.54
CA VAL A 148 -0.55 -11.54 7.33
C VAL A 148 0.56 -11.63 6.30
N GLU A 149 0.71 -12.80 5.67
CA GLU A 149 1.72 -13.05 4.65
C GLU A 149 1.55 -12.14 3.43
N LEU A 150 2.67 -11.61 2.93
CA LEU A 150 2.72 -10.92 1.65
C LEU A 150 2.62 -11.96 0.54
N LYS A 151 1.75 -11.69 -0.43
CA LYS A 151 1.59 -12.52 -1.63
C LYS A 151 2.12 -11.77 -2.83
N VAL A 152 2.82 -12.49 -3.70
CA VAL A 152 3.41 -11.96 -4.92
C VAL A 152 2.98 -12.86 -6.06
N ASP A 153 2.28 -12.28 -7.02
CA ASP A 153 1.95 -12.93 -8.28
C ASP A 153 3.06 -12.67 -9.29
N VAL A 154 3.32 -13.64 -10.16
CA VAL A 154 4.37 -13.54 -11.20
C VAL A 154 3.79 -13.92 -12.56
N GLY A 155 4.08 -13.09 -13.55
CA GLY A 155 3.76 -13.34 -14.95
C GLY A 155 4.98 -13.10 -15.83
N SER A 156 5.00 -13.72 -17.01
CA SER A 156 6.11 -13.60 -17.96
C SER A 156 5.59 -13.55 -19.39
N GLY A 157 6.26 -12.80 -20.26
CA GLY A 157 5.82 -12.62 -21.64
C GLY A 157 6.88 -11.93 -22.49
N ALA A 158 6.62 -11.81 -23.79
CA ALA A 158 7.53 -11.14 -24.72
C ALA A 158 7.50 -9.61 -24.59
N ASN A 159 6.52 -9.08 -23.87
CA ASN A 159 6.37 -7.65 -23.55
C ASN A 159 5.61 -7.52 -22.22
N TRP A 160 5.63 -6.30 -21.67
CA TRP A 160 5.01 -6.01 -20.38
C TRP A 160 3.52 -6.35 -20.33
N ALA A 161 2.76 -6.05 -21.39
CA ALA A 161 1.32 -6.36 -21.43
C ALA A 161 1.04 -7.87 -21.28
N GLN A 162 1.84 -8.73 -21.92
CA GLN A 162 1.72 -10.19 -21.78
C GLN A 162 2.15 -10.69 -20.40
N ALA A 163 3.13 -10.04 -19.76
CA ALA A 163 3.59 -10.42 -18.42
C ALA A 163 2.62 -9.94 -17.32
N HIS A 164 1.88 -8.86 -17.55
CA HIS A 164 0.95 -8.26 -16.59
C HIS A 164 -0.49 -8.82 -16.69
N SER A 165 -0.83 -9.55 -17.75
CA SER A 165 -2.19 -10.08 -18.00
C SER A 165 -2.50 -11.37 -17.27
#